data_AF-A0A3Q0IZJ7-F1
#
_entry.id   AF-A0A3Q0IZJ7-F1
#
_cell.length_a   1.000
_cell.length_b   1.000
_cell.length_c   1.000
_cell.angle_alpha   90.00
_cell.angle_beta   90.00
_cell.angle_gamma   90.00
#
_symmetry.space_group_name_H-M   'P 1'
#
loop_
_entity.id
_entity.type
_entity.pdbx_description
1 polymer ?
#
loop_
_entity_poly.entity_id
_entity_poly.type
_entity_poly.pdbx_seq_one_letter_code
_entity_poly.pdbx_strand_id
1 'polypeptide(L)'
;LEEYGRTGSLFPHNTVMTLLGDDFRYDRDMEWDQQYRNYKKLFDYINSHKHIYNAEVSFGTPSDYFNAVRERMSSFKTLKGDFFVYSDIFAEGRPAYWSGYYTTRPYWKILDRELESNLRSAEILYTVALNKARKQCYNNTVKVLESETTIEMVRNQYELEFVVELPPLSLMVYTIEVIPRKQNLEAHAIVYCKKCHRHSSFITKNMLTGDIQLENHVLKLLIDGNSGLLRSITQKKTNKVTHCGLEFSAYTSAQFHSGAYLFMPEPNTRDSEREILDDIPNHKIVITSGPVSSQLIVLYGNLLVHTITIYHVSGPLSQGIYIENIVDFDIPPKNRETELFMRFNSDLMNGEPPEFYTDLNGLSMQRRVKVERINIEGNYFPITTSAFIQDPERRLTLLVNHAQGAAAWQPGWLEVMLDRRTLYDDARGMGEGIVDNKRTLCKYWLLLEDISSVDPSLYQSPSLVANQLSNGLNYPPNIFILESSDTSIKQDQLRSGVFLLSKPLPCDVHLMNFRTLADQTFMQFPSSSSLMLLQRQGFACNVGSDYSIPKCSLNTNPKSNPSAFHSKTLFNDLHVSSIRKTSLTGLRSEEEITYLHQVKINPNDLATVNITFSY
;
A
#
# COMPACT_ATOMS: atom_id res chain seq x y z
N LEU A 1 34.93 -3.61 -32.28
CA LEU A 1 35.14 -2.14 -32.11
C LEU A 1 34.04 -1.34 -32.78
N GLU A 2 33.59 -1.66 -33.99
CA GLU A 2 32.49 -0.94 -34.65
C GLU A 2 31.22 -0.85 -33.78
N GLU A 3 30.74 -1.97 -33.26
CA GLU A 3 29.57 -1.98 -32.35
C GLU A 3 29.77 -1.10 -31.11
N TYR A 4 30.93 -1.20 -30.46
CA TYR A 4 31.26 -0.33 -29.32
C TYR A 4 31.36 1.15 -29.72
N GLY A 5 31.86 1.45 -30.91
CA GLY A 5 31.90 2.80 -31.45
C GLY A 5 30.50 3.37 -31.68
N ARG A 6 29.58 2.55 -32.20
CA ARG A 6 28.15 2.93 -32.34
C ARG A 6 27.54 3.23 -30.97
N THR A 7 27.73 2.37 -29.97
CA THR A 7 27.24 2.63 -28.60
C THR A 7 27.87 3.90 -28.02
N GLY A 8 29.19 4.07 -28.16
CA GLY A 8 29.91 5.24 -27.68
C GLY A 8 29.45 6.54 -28.31
N SER A 9 29.03 6.50 -29.59
CA SER A 9 28.51 7.66 -30.31
C SER A 9 27.16 8.17 -29.79
N LEU A 10 26.42 7.36 -29.01
CA LEU A 10 25.17 7.78 -28.38
C LEU A 10 25.41 8.75 -27.21
N PHE A 11 26.65 8.88 -26.72
CA PHE A 11 26.98 9.65 -25.53
C PHE A 11 28.15 10.61 -25.77
N PRO A 12 28.09 11.84 -25.23
CA PRO A 12 29.13 12.86 -25.45
C PRO A 12 30.46 12.59 -24.74
N HIS A 13 30.48 11.73 -23.71
CA HIS A 13 31.70 11.40 -22.96
C HIS A 13 32.56 10.31 -23.62
N ASN A 14 32.11 9.71 -24.73
CA ASN A 14 32.85 8.69 -25.49
C ASN A 14 33.46 7.58 -24.60
N THR A 15 32.67 7.10 -23.63
CA THR A 15 33.03 6.00 -22.72
C THR A 15 31.90 4.98 -22.79
N VAL A 16 32.23 3.71 -22.95
CA VAL A 16 31.24 2.64 -23.16
C VAL A 16 31.34 1.64 -22.04
N MET A 17 30.21 1.36 -21.38
CA MET A 17 30.05 0.20 -20.52
C MET A 17 29.41 -0.93 -21.34
N THR A 18 30.13 -2.02 -21.52
CA THR A 18 29.59 -3.24 -22.13
C THR A 18 29.41 -4.28 -21.03
N LEU A 19 28.15 -4.61 -20.76
CA LEU A 19 27.82 -5.68 -19.82
C LEU A 19 28.19 -7.02 -20.46
N LEU A 20 28.96 -7.83 -19.73
CA LEU A 20 29.37 -9.15 -20.18
C LEU A 20 28.83 -10.20 -19.21
N GLY A 21 27.62 -10.66 -19.49
CA GLY A 21 26.91 -11.64 -18.68
C GLY A 21 25.50 -11.87 -19.22
N ASP A 22 24.80 -12.80 -18.59
CA ASP A 22 23.40 -13.14 -18.83
C ASP A 22 22.90 -13.93 -17.62
N ASP A 23 21.63 -14.32 -17.61
CA ASP A 23 21.03 -15.11 -16.53
C ASP A 23 21.84 -16.38 -16.23
N PHE A 24 22.24 -16.52 -14.95
CA PHE A 24 23.00 -17.66 -14.41
C PHE A 24 24.30 -17.99 -15.15
N ARG A 25 24.92 -17.02 -15.82
CA ARG A 25 26.24 -17.20 -16.47
C ARG A 25 27.37 -17.25 -15.45
N TYR A 26 28.53 -17.73 -15.90
CA TYR A 26 29.75 -17.85 -15.11
C TYR A 26 29.67 -18.86 -13.96
N ASP A 27 28.87 -19.91 -14.12
CA ASP A 27 28.70 -21.00 -13.15
C ASP A 27 29.76 -22.12 -13.31
N ARG A 28 30.55 -22.10 -14.39
CA ARG A 28 31.56 -23.11 -14.72
C ARG A 28 32.92 -22.51 -15.02
N ASP A 29 33.97 -23.12 -14.49
CA ASP A 29 35.37 -22.71 -14.71
C ASP A 29 35.72 -22.62 -16.21
N MET A 30 35.24 -23.55 -17.02
CA MET A 30 35.49 -23.57 -18.46
C MET A 30 34.90 -22.33 -19.16
N GLU A 31 33.73 -21.86 -18.73
CA GLU A 31 33.13 -20.64 -19.27
C GLU A 31 33.96 -19.42 -18.90
N TRP A 32 34.32 -19.29 -17.61
CA TRP A 32 35.18 -18.22 -17.12
C TRP A 32 36.48 -18.14 -17.92
N ASP A 33 37.16 -19.27 -18.06
CA ASP A 33 38.41 -19.38 -18.80
C ASP A 33 38.24 -18.96 -20.26
N GLN A 34 37.18 -19.44 -20.93
CA GLN A 34 36.93 -19.13 -22.33
C GLN A 34 36.64 -17.65 -22.54
N GLN A 35 35.76 -17.07 -21.71
CA GLN A 35 35.41 -15.64 -21.81
C GLN A 35 36.62 -14.77 -21.50
N TYR A 36 37.28 -15.00 -20.36
CA TYR A 36 38.45 -14.21 -19.94
C TYR A 36 39.57 -14.27 -20.97
N ARG A 37 39.98 -15.47 -21.42
CA ARG A 37 41.10 -15.61 -22.35
C ARG A 37 40.81 -14.98 -23.71
N ASN A 38 39.58 -15.09 -24.23
CA ASN A 38 39.23 -14.49 -25.51
C ASN A 38 39.18 -12.96 -25.42
N TYR A 39 38.52 -12.40 -24.41
CA TYR A 39 38.48 -10.95 -24.22
C TYR A 39 39.87 -10.37 -23.93
N LYS A 40 40.71 -11.08 -23.17
CA LYS A 40 42.08 -10.65 -22.91
C LYS A 40 42.91 -10.55 -24.19
N LYS A 41 42.80 -11.52 -25.10
CA LYS A 41 43.45 -11.46 -26.42
C LYS A 41 42.98 -10.24 -27.23
N LEU A 42 41.67 -9.97 -27.24
CA LEU A 42 41.12 -8.79 -27.92
C LEU A 42 41.65 -7.49 -27.30
N PHE A 43 41.64 -7.40 -25.97
CA PHE A 43 42.11 -6.21 -25.25
C PHE A 43 43.58 -5.94 -25.50
N ASP A 44 44.44 -6.96 -25.40
CA ASP A 44 45.87 -6.83 -25.62
C ASP A 44 46.17 -6.40 -27.06
N TYR A 45 45.44 -6.94 -28.05
CA TYR A 45 45.58 -6.53 -29.44
C TYR A 45 45.12 -5.09 -29.70
N ILE A 46 43.95 -4.68 -29.19
CA ILE A 46 43.42 -3.32 -29.36
C ILE A 46 44.32 -2.30 -28.67
N ASN A 47 44.72 -2.57 -27.42
CA ASN A 47 45.51 -1.64 -26.62
C ASN A 47 46.96 -1.50 -27.12
N SER A 48 47.53 -2.53 -27.76
CA SER A 48 48.84 -2.41 -28.43
C SER A 48 48.78 -1.63 -29.75
N HIS A 49 47.60 -1.52 -30.36
CA HIS A 49 47.34 -0.79 -31.60
C HIS A 49 46.46 0.46 -31.38
N LYS A 50 46.61 1.12 -30.23
CA LYS A 50 45.87 2.34 -29.87
C LYS A 50 45.91 3.43 -30.96
N HIS A 51 47.03 3.58 -31.65
CA HIS A 51 47.21 4.55 -32.73
C HIS A 51 46.36 4.26 -33.98
N ILE A 52 45.93 3.01 -34.17
CA ILE A 52 45.05 2.60 -35.29
C ILE A 52 43.59 2.75 -34.86
N TYR A 53 43.27 2.27 -33.66
CA TYR A 53 41.89 2.11 -33.21
C TYR A 53 41.33 3.28 -32.40
N ASN A 54 42.19 4.17 -31.89
CA ASN A 54 41.83 5.28 -31.00
C ASN A 54 40.93 4.84 -29.82
N ALA A 55 41.18 3.63 -29.30
CA ALA A 55 40.36 3.01 -28.27
C ALA A 55 41.24 2.40 -27.18
N GLU A 56 40.74 2.45 -25.95
CA GLU A 56 41.30 1.76 -24.79
C GLU A 56 40.21 0.90 -24.17
N VAL A 57 40.53 -0.36 -23.92
CA VAL A 57 39.58 -1.36 -23.42
C VAL A 57 40.17 -2.13 -22.24
N SER A 58 39.35 -2.39 -21.24
CA SER A 58 39.73 -3.15 -20.06
C SER A 58 38.50 -3.85 -19.45
N PHE A 59 38.75 -4.86 -18.61
CA PHE A 59 37.75 -5.25 -17.64
C PHE A 59 37.59 -4.11 -16.61
N GLY A 60 36.37 -3.94 -16.11
CA GLY A 60 36.05 -2.90 -15.15
C GLY A 60 34.71 -3.16 -14.48
N THR A 61 34.44 -2.35 -13.47
CA THR A 61 33.19 -2.36 -12.73
C THR A 61 32.31 -1.17 -13.15
N PRO A 62 31.01 -1.16 -12.79
CA PRO A 62 30.17 0.03 -12.97
C PRO A 62 30.78 1.28 -12.31
N SER A 63 31.50 1.13 -11.19
CA SER A 63 32.18 2.25 -10.52
C SER A 63 33.29 2.86 -11.38
N ASP A 64 34.09 2.03 -12.04
CA ASP A 64 35.15 2.49 -12.95
C ASP A 64 34.58 3.27 -14.13
N TYR A 65 33.49 2.76 -14.72
CA TYR A 65 32.76 3.46 -15.78
C TYR A 65 32.29 4.85 -15.34
N PHE A 66 31.60 4.95 -14.20
CA PHE A 66 31.08 6.24 -13.73
C PHE A 66 32.20 7.21 -13.30
N ASN A 67 33.35 6.70 -12.85
CA ASN A 67 34.53 7.54 -12.62
C ASN A 67 35.04 8.13 -13.93
N ALA A 68 35.24 7.30 -14.97
CA ALA A 68 35.68 7.76 -16.28
C ALA A 68 34.71 8.74 -16.94
N VAL A 69 33.39 8.54 -16.77
CA VAL A 69 32.37 9.50 -17.25
C VAL A 69 32.51 10.86 -16.55
N ARG A 70 32.70 10.88 -15.23
CA ARG A 70 32.85 12.13 -14.44
C ARG A 70 34.14 12.89 -14.75
N GLU A 71 35.21 12.19 -15.11
CA GLU A 71 36.46 12.82 -15.56
C GLU A 71 36.29 13.55 -16.91
N ARG A 72 35.37 13.07 -17.75
CA ARG A 72 35.16 13.57 -19.11
C ARG A 72 34.00 14.55 -19.23
N MET A 73 33.05 14.51 -18.30
CA MET A 73 31.84 15.32 -18.33
C MET A 73 31.40 15.71 -16.92
N SER A 74 31.16 17.00 -16.73
CA SER A 74 30.73 17.57 -15.44
C SER A 74 29.28 18.07 -15.44
N SER A 75 28.63 18.15 -16.60
CA SER A 75 27.25 18.63 -16.75
C SER A 75 26.39 17.54 -17.35
N PHE A 76 25.24 17.23 -16.72
CA PHE A 76 24.31 16.19 -17.18
C PHE A 76 22.92 16.79 -17.36
N LYS A 77 22.13 16.24 -18.30
CA LYS A 77 20.72 16.61 -18.45
C LYS A 77 19.93 16.10 -17.25
N THR A 78 19.01 16.91 -16.75
CA THR A 78 18.07 16.51 -15.70
C THR A 78 16.83 15.87 -16.31
N LEU A 79 16.31 14.84 -15.65
CA LEU A 79 15.07 14.15 -16.01
C LEU A 79 14.23 13.98 -14.75
N LYS A 80 12.92 14.20 -14.85
CA LYS A 80 11.96 13.98 -13.76
C LYS A 80 10.78 13.17 -14.29
N GLY A 81 10.36 12.17 -13.53
CA GLY A 81 9.30 11.24 -13.86
C GLY A 81 9.70 9.83 -13.46
N ASP A 82 8.97 8.85 -13.95
CA ASP A 82 9.27 7.43 -13.81
C ASP A 82 9.31 6.76 -15.18
N PHE A 83 9.52 5.44 -15.19
CA PHE A 83 9.64 4.63 -16.40
C PHE A 83 8.50 3.61 -16.52
N PHE A 84 7.32 3.95 -16.01
CA PHE A 84 6.10 3.18 -16.21
C PHE A 84 5.25 3.80 -17.35
N VAL A 85 4.56 3.00 -18.15
CA VAL A 85 4.54 1.52 -18.15
C VAL A 85 5.64 0.99 -19.05
N TYR A 86 6.41 0.02 -18.55
CA TYR A 86 7.42 -0.65 -19.37
C TYR A 86 6.75 -1.44 -20.50
N SER A 87 7.32 -1.35 -21.69
CA SER A 87 6.96 -2.21 -22.80
C SER A 87 8.21 -2.67 -23.52
N ASP A 88 8.21 -3.94 -23.90
CA ASP A 88 9.12 -4.46 -24.91
C ASP A 88 8.39 -4.59 -26.25
N ILE A 89 9.18 -4.82 -27.31
CA ILE A 89 8.67 -5.12 -28.64
C ILE A 89 9.08 -6.56 -28.92
N PHE A 90 8.12 -7.48 -28.87
CA PHE A 90 8.35 -8.90 -29.15
C PHE A 90 7.93 -9.25 -30.60
N ALA A 91 7.85 -10.54 -30.92
CA ALA A 91 7.77 -11.13 -32.26
C ALA A 91 6.86 -10.43 -33.30
N GLU A 92 5.79 -9.74 -32.88
CA GLU A 92 4.82 -9.08 -33.75
C GLU A 92 5.13 -7.61 -34.08
N GLY A 93 6.23 -7.06 -33.54
CA GLY A 93 6.63 -5.67 -33.79
C GLY A 93 5.70 -4.61 -33.14
N ARG A 94 4.85 -5.04 -32.19
CA ARG A 94 3.96 -4.18 -31.42
C ARG A 94 4.41 -4.07 -29.96
N PRO A 95 4.16 -2.95 -29.28
CA PRO A 95 4.44 -2.83 -27.85
C PRO A 95 3.63 -3.86 -27.05
N ALA A 96 4.31 -4.60 -26.18
CA ALA A 96 3.69 -5.49 -25.20
C ALA A 96 3.89 -4.88 -23.81
N TYR A 97 2.80 -4.46 -23.17
CA TYR A 97 2.85 -3.71 -21.92
C TYR A 97 2.90 -4.63 -20.70
N TRP A 98 3.91 -4.41 -19.86
CA TRP A 98 4.12 -5.16 -18.62
C TRP A 98 3.28 -4.54 -17.50
N SER A 99 1.97 -4.48 -17.69
CA SER A 99 1.03 -3.94 -16.69
C SER A 99 0.22 -5.03 -15.98
N GLY A 100 0.27 -6.28 -16.47
CA GLY A 100 -0.43 -7.42 -15.85
C GLY A 100 0.16 -7.78 -14.48
N TYR A 101 1.48 -7.72 -14.34
CA TYR A 101 2.15 -8.05 -13.06
C TYR A 101 1.83 -7.10 -11.90
N TYR A 102 1.21 -5.94 -12.18
CA TYR A 102 0.73 -5.06 -11.13
C TYR A 102 -0.32 -5.77 -10.26
N THR A 103 -1.14 -6.65 -10.85
CA THR A 103 -2.21 -7.40 -10.15
C THR A 103 -1.98 -8.92 -10.10
N THR A 104 -1.08 -9.50 -10.89
CA THR A 104 -0.79 -10.95 -10.85
C THR A 104 -0.56 -11.47 -9.43
N ARG A 105 -1.34 -12.51 -9.07
CA ARG A 105 -1.32 -13.20 -7.76
C ARG A 105 -1.55 -12.24 -6.56
N PRO A 106 -2.73 -11.59 -6.47
CA PRO A 106 -3.00 -10.55 -5.47
C PRO A 106 -2.92 -11.08 -4.03
N TYR A 107 -3.29 -12.35 -3.78
CA TYR A 107 -3.13 -12.99 -2.47
C TYR A 107 -1.73 -12.80 -1.86
N TRP A 108 -0.68 -13.02 -2.67
CA TRP A 108 0.70 -12.90 -2.19
C TRP A 108 1.13 -11.44 -2.02
N LYS A 109 0.57 -10.51 -2.79
CA LYS A 109 0.80 -9.07 -2.62
C LYS A 109 0.17 -8.54 -1.32
N ILE A 110 -0.94 -9.14 -0.90
CA ILE A 110 -1.55 -8.84 0.40
C ILE A 110 -0.72 -9.46 1.53
N LEU A 111 -0.28 -10.72 1.38
CA LEU A 111 0.60 -11.36 2.36
C LEU A 111 1.90 -10.58 2.56
N ASP A 112 2.48 -10.01 1.50
CA ASP A 112 3.65 -9.11 1.58
C ASP A 112 3.40 -7.95 2.55
N ARG A 113 2.28 -7.24 2.41
CA ARG A 113 1.90 -6.10 3.25
C ARG A 113 1.57 -6.50 4.69
N GLU A 114 0.90 -7.62 4.87
CA GLU A 114 0.63 -8.17 6.20
C GLU A 114 1.93 -8.56 6.92
N LEU A 115 2.85 -9.24 6.22
CA LEU A 115 4.16 -9.61 6.76
C LEU A 115 5.02 -8.37 7.07
N GLU A 116 5.02 -7.37 6.19
CA GLU A 116 5.68 -6.08 6.41
C GLU A 116 5.20 -5.42 7.71
N SER A 117 3.88 -5.30 7.88
CA SER A 117 3.27 -4.71 9.08
C SER A 117 3.58 -5.50 10.36
N ASN A 118 3.49 -6.84 10.29
CA ASN A 118 3.76 -7.71 11.42
C ASN A 118 5.25 -7.68 11.82
N LEU A 119 6.16 -7.72 10.85
CA LEU A 119 7.59 -7.61 11.10
C LEU A 119 7.95 -6.26 11.73
N ARG A 120 7.44 -5.16 11.16
CA ARG A 120 7.59 -3.80 11.74
C ARG A 120 7.13 -3.76 13.19
N SER A 121 5.96 -4.33 13.46
CA SER A 121 5.39 -4.38 14.81
C SER A 121 6.23 -5.20 15.78
N ALA A 122 6.70 -6.37 15.35
CA ALA A 122 7.57 -7.23 16.13
C ALA A 122 8.91 -6.54 16.46
N GLU A 123 9.55 -5.88 15.49
CA GLU A 123 10.80 -5.15 15.71
C GLU A 123 10.63 -3.99 16.70
N ILE A 124 9.54 -3.21 16.58
CA ILE A 124 9.21 -2.12 17.50
C ILE A 124 9.01 -2.66 18.93
N LEU A 125 8.15 -3.67 19.08
CA LEU A 125 7.82 -4.25 20.39
C LEU A 125 9.04 -4.90 21.04
N TYR A 126 9.84 -5.65 20.26
CA TYR A 126 11.07 -6.27 20.74
C TYR A 126 12.07 -5.22 21.23
N THR A 127 12.29 -4.16 20.45
CA THR A 127 13.22 -3.08 20.79
C THR A 127 12.85 -2.43 22.12
N VAL A 128 11.56 -2.18 22.32
CA VAL A 128 11.04 -1.59 23.56
C VAL A 128 11.16 -2.56 24.73
N ALA A 129 10.70 -3.80 24.56
CA ALA A 129 10.67 -4.80 25.60
C ALA A 129 12.08 -5.13 26.10
N LEU A 130 13.03 -5.31 25.18
CA LEU A 130 14.43 -5.61 25.49
C LEU A 130 15.08 -4.48 26.31
N ASN A 131 14.95 -3.23 25.87
CA ASN A 131 15.57 -2.10 26.57
C ASN A 131 14.93 -1.86 27.95
N LYS A 132 13.62 -2.09 28.08
CA LYS A 132 12.93 -2.04 29.38
C LYS A 132 13.37 -3.17 30.31
N ALA A 133 13.50 -4.39 29.79
CA ALA A 133 13.97 -5.54 30.55
C ALA A 133 15.40 -5.35 31.07
N ARG A 134 16.30 -4.84 30.23
CA ARG A 134 17.69 -4.54 30.61
C ARG A 134 17.78 -3.50 31.72
N LYS A 135 17.02 -2.41 31.63
CA LYS A 135 16.95 -1.40 32.69
C LYS A 135 16.44 -1.99 34.02
N GLN A 136 15.53 -2.95 33.95
CA GLN A 136 14.96 -3.62 35.12
C GLN A 136 15.75 -4.85 35.57
N CYS A 137 16.89 -5.17 34.93
CA CYS A 137 17.70 -6.36 35.17
C CYS A 137 16.92 -7.70 35.03
N TYR A 138 15.86 -7.74 34.22
CA TYR A 138 15.10 -8.95 33.95
C TYR A 138 15.75 -9.77 32.82
N ASN A 139 16.15 -11.02 33.13
CA ASN A 139 16.80 -11.95 32.20
C ASN A 139 15.86 -13.03 31.61
N ASN A 140 14.58 -13.06 31.97
CA ASN A 140 13.67 -14.12 31.51
C ASN A 140 12.88 -13.68 30.26
N THR A 141 12.98 -14.49 29.20
CA THR A 141 12.36 -14.28 27.88
C THR A 141 10.85 -14.56 27.91
N VAL A 142 10.07 -13.68 27.31
CA VAL A 142 8.61 -13.83 27.15
C VAL A 142 8.32 -14.61 25.87
N LYS A 143 7.48 -15.67 25.95
CA LYS A 143 6.94 -16.38 24.80
C LYS A 143 5.77 -15.58 24.21
N VAL A 144 5.76 -15.41 22.90
CA VAL A 144 4.59 -14.92 22.14
C VAL A 144 3.91 -16.16 21.55
N LEU A 145 2.59 -16.27 21.76
CA LEU A 145 1.74 -17.29 21.16
C LEU A 145 0.96 -16.65 20.01
N GLU A 146 0.97 -17.31 18.85
CA GLU A 146 0.06 -17.02 17.73
C GLU A 146 -1.10 -18.02 17.77
N SER A 147 -2.30 -17.56 17.42
CA SER A 147 -3.45 -18.43 17.16
C SER A 147 -4.00 -18.15 15.77
N GLU A 148 -4.19 -19.21 14.98
CA GLU A 148 -4.80 -19.15 13.66
C GLU A 148 -6.32 -18.91 13.74
N THR A 149 -6.86 -18.13 12.81
CA THR A 149 -8.30 -17.91 12.67
C THR A 149 -8.80 -18.52 11.37
N THR A 150 -9.73 -19.47 11.48
CA THR A 150 -10.56 -19.95 10.37
C THR A 150 -11.95 -19.31 10.47
N ILE A 151 -12.50 -18.88 9.34
CA ILE A 151 -13.81 -18.21 9.26
C ILE A 151 -14.89 -19.23 8.91
N GLU A 152 -15.84 -19.45 9.82
CA GLU A 152 -17.13 -20.10 9.57
C GLU A 152 -18.26 -19.28 10.21
N MET A 153 -19.48 -19.33 9.66
CA MET A 153 -20.64 -18.78 10.36
C MET A 153 -21.05 -19.69 11.52
N VAL A 154 -20.59 -19.38 12.72
CA VAL A 154 -20.86 -20.16 13.92
C VAL A 154 -22.09 -19.63 14.64
N ARG A 155 -23.05 -20.51 14.98
CA ARG A 155 -24.32 -20.15 15.63
C ARG A 155 -24.18 -19.59 17.07
N ASN A 156 -22.97 -19.63 17.63
CA ASN A 156 -22.65 -19.22 19.00
C ASN A 156 -21.43 -18.27 19.08
N GLN A 157 -21.01 -17.68 17.96
CA GLN A 157 -19.98 -16.64 17.96
C GLN A 157 -20.62 -15.30 17.59
N TYR A 158 -20.09 -14.23 18.17
CA TYR A 158 -20.58 -12.87 18.00
C TYR A 158 -19.38 -11.97 17.70
N GLU A 159 -19.58 -11.01 16.81
CA GLU A 159 -18.62 -9.93 16.60
C GLU A 159 -18.93 -8.78 17.56
N LEU A 160 -17.91 -8.36 18.32
CA LEU A 160 -17.99 -7.22 19.22
C LEU A 160 -17.16 -6.08 18.62
N GLU A 161 -17.83 -5.01 18.21
CA GLU A 161 -17.18 -3.80 17.76
C GLU A 161 -17.18 -2.73 18.86
N PHE A 162 -16.01 -2.16 19.14
CA PHE A 162 -15.87 -1.00 20.03
C PHE A 162 -14.70 -0.12 19.58
N VAL A 163 -14.75 1.14 19.98
CA VAL A 163 -13.74 2.14 19.59
C VAL A 163 -12.60 2.13 20.58
N VAL A 164 -11.38 2.04 20.06
CA VAL A 164 -10.15 2.21 20.83
C VAL A 164 -9.41 3.45 20.33
N GLU A 165 -8.78 4.16 21.26
CA GLU A 165 -7.89 5.27 20.94
C GLU A 165 -6.48 4.88 21.35
N LEU A 166 -5.59 4.75 20.35
CA LEU A 166 -4.21 4.31 20.55
C LEU A 166 -3.25 5.45 20.21
N PRO A 167 -2.58 6.06 21.21
CA PRO A 167 -1.48 6.98 20.93
C PRO A 167 -0.32 6.29 20.18
N PRO A 168 0.49 7.05 19.43
CA PRO A 168 1.68 6.49 18.77
C PRO A 168 2.59 5.78 19.76
N LEU A 169 3.10 4.60 19.38
CA LEU A 169 3.97 3.78 20.22
C LEU A 169 3.38 3.54 21.63
N SER A 170 2.15 3.00 21.68
CA SER A 170 1.48 2.65 22.93
C SER A 170 0.86 1.26 22.90
N LEU A 171 0.63 0.71 24.08
CA LEU A 171 -0.16 -0.49 24.33
C LEU A 171 -1.28 -0.13 25.30
N MET A 172 -2.49 -0.60 25.03
CA MET A 172 -3.67 -0.37 25.88
C MET A 172 -4.32 -1.71 26.20
N VAL A 173 -4.82 -1.87 27.43
CA VAL A 173 -5.46 -3.11 27.88
C VAL A 173 -6.95 -2.86 28.09
N TYR A 174 -7.78 -3.70 27.47
CA TYR A 174 -9.23 -3.72 27.63
C TYR A 174 -9.66 -5.08 28.17
N THR A 175 -10.69 -5.11 29.02
CA THR A 175 -11.26 -6.36 29.55
C THR A 175 -12.65 -6.56 28.97
N ILE A 176 -12.88 -7.75 28.41
CA ILE A 176 -14.18 -8.18 27.90
C ILE A 176 -14.77 -9.15 28.93
N GLU A 177 -15.97 -8.85 29.44
CA GLU A 177 -16.65 -9.67 30.45
C GLU A 177 -17.99 -10.19 29.92
N VAL A 178 -18.29 -11.45 30.21
CA VAL A 178 -19.59 -12.06 29.89
C VAL A 178 -20.54 -11.84 31.06
N ILE A 179 -21.60 -11.06 30.85
CA ILE A 179 -22.58 -10.72 31.89
C ILE A 179 -23.86 -11.57 31.69
N PRO A 180 -24.45 -12.16 32.75
CA PRO A 180 -25.73 -12.85 32.66
C PRO A 180 -26.86 -11.92 32.20
N ARG A 181 -27.75 -12.45 31.34
CA ARG A 181 -28.85 -11.80 30.59
C ARG A 181 -29.90 -11.08 31.46
N LYS A 182 -29.52 -10.06 32.24
CA LYS A 182 -30.38 -9.29 33.16
C LYS A 182 -30.48 -7.80 32.85
N GLN A 183 -29.78 -7.29 31.83
CA GLN A 183 -29.90 -5.89 31.40
C GLN A 183 -30.23 -5.84 29.90
N ASN A 184 -31.23 -5.04 29.52
CA ASN A 184 -31.42 -4.60 28.15
C ASN A 184 -30.20 -3.75 27.78
N LEU A 185 -29.21 -4.35 27.12
CA LEU A 185 -28.13 -3.59 26.53
C LEU A 185 -28.69 -2.85 25.30
N GLU A 186 -28.63 -1.53 25.31
CA GLU A 186 -29.16 -0.65 24.25
C GLU A 186 -28.36 -0.72 22.94
N ALA A 187 -27.19 -1.36 22.95
CA ALA A 187 -26.19 -1.31 21.89
C ALA A 187 -26.14 -2.58 20.99
N HIS A 188 -27.29 -3.16 20.63
CA HIS A 188 -27.32 -4.28 19.69
C HIS A 188 -27.51 -3.81 18.25
N ALA A 189 -26.81 -4.46 17.32
CA ALA A 189 -27.04 -4.24 15.90
C ALA A 189 -28.40 -4.81 15.46
N ILE A 190 -29.01 -4.14 14.48
CA ILE A 190 -30.20 -4.61 13.77
C ILE A 190 -29.75 -5.17 12.43
N VAL A 191 -30.22 -6.38 12.10
CA VAL A 191 -29.91 -7.04 10.84
C VAL A 191 -31.10 -6.92 9.89
N TYR A 192 -30.86 -6.45 8.67
CA TYR A 192 -31.84 -6.37 7.59
C TYR A 192 -31.49 -7.35 6.46
N CYS A 193 -32.48 -8.10 5.99
CA CYS A 193 -32.32 -8.98 4.82
C CYS A 193 -33.67 -9.23 4.12
N LYS A 194 -33.67 -9.71 2.87
CA LYS A 194 -34.91 -9.89 2.07
C LYS A 194 -35.88 -10.93 2.67
N LYS A 195 -35.40 -11.92 3.44
CA LYS A 195 -36.21 -12.95 4.15
C LYS A 195 -35.50 -13.45 5.42
N CYS A 196 -35.49 -12.65 6.48
CA CYS A 196 -34.78 -13.03 7.71
C CYS A 196 -35.57 -14.04 8.53
N HIS A 197 -34.92 -15.13 8.96
CA HIS A 197 -35.45 -15.96 10.04
C HIS A 197 -35.26 -15.26 11.38
N ARG A 198 -36.20 -15.43 12.32
CA ARG A 198 -36.06 -14.88 13.68
C ARG A 198 -34.81 -15.47 14.32
N HIS A 199 -33.89 -14.60 14.73
CA HIS A 199 -32.71 -14.96 15.50
C HIS A 199 -32.96 -14.73 17.00
N SER A 200 -32.40 -15.57 17.87
CA SER A 200 -32.61 -15.47 19.33
C SER A 200 -31.84 -14.34 19.99
N SER A 201 -30.82 -13.79 19.31
CA SER A 201 -29.85 -12.86 19.90
C SER A 201 -29.85 -11.46 19.27
N PHE A 202 -30.40 -11.30 18.06
CA PHE A 202 -30.43 -10.01 17.33
C PHE A 202 -31.82 -9.69 16.81
N ILE A 203 -32.13 -8.40 16.71
CA ILE A 203 -33.36 -7.94 16.06
C ILE A 203 -33.16 -8.02 14.55
N THR A 204 -33.99 -8.84 13.89
CA THR A 204 -33.99 -8.99 12.44
C THR A 204 -35.19 -8.28 11.84
N LYS A 205 -34.98 -7.46 10.80
CA LYS A 205 -36.05 -6.78 10.05
C LYS A 205 -35.98 -7.17 8.57
N ASN A 206 -37.13 -7.18 7.89
CA ASN A 206 -37.14 -7.34 6.44
C ASN A 206 -36.66 -6.05 5.78
N MET A 207 -35.90 -6.17 4.70
CA MET A 207 -35.54 -5.03 3.85
C MET A 207 -36.79 -4.45 3.17
N LEU A 208 -36.82 -3.11 3.06
CA LEU A 208 -37.82 -2.41 2.27
C LEU A 208 -37.50 -2.54 0.77
N THR A 209 -38.51 -2.38 -0.07
CA THR A 209 -38.34 -2.33 -1.53
C THR A 209 -37.79 -0.96 -1.95
N GLY A 210 -36.85 -0.95 -2.89
CA GLY A 210 -36.22 0.27 -3.41
C GLY A 210 -34.75 0.40 -2.99
N ASP A 211 -34.15 1.53 -3.32
CA ASP A 211 -32.73 1.81 -3.05
C ASP A 211 -32.43 1.89 -1.54
N ILE A 212 -31.22 1.49 -1.18
CA ILE A 212 -30.74 1.42 0.20
C ILE A 212 -30.01 2.72 0.53
N GLN A 213 -30.30 3.28 1.70
CA GLN A 213 -29.59 4.43 2.24
C GLN A 213 -28.79 4.02 3.47
N LEU A 214 -27.47 4.19 3.41
CA LEU A 214 -26.60 4.14 4.57
C LEU A 214 -26.12 5.56 4.89
N GLU A 215 -26.18 5.99 6.14
CA GLU A 215 -25.67 7.30 6.53
C GLU A 215 -25.01 7.29 7.90
N ASN A 216 -24.02 8.17 8.07
CA ASN A 216 -23.45 8.53 9.37
C ASN A 216 -23.63 10.05 9.57
N HIS A 217 -22.84 10.66 10.46
CA HIS A 217 -22.90 12.11 10.71
C HIS A 217 -22.24 12.97 9.60
N VAL A 218 -21.50 12.36 8.67
CA VAL A 218 -20.70 13.03 7.61
C VAL A 218 -21.26 12.76 6.22
N LEU A 219 -21.53 11.50 5.93
CA LEU A 219 -21.87 10.96 4.61
C LEU A 219 -23.26 10.35 4.61
N LYS A 220 -23.91 10.43 3.46
CA LYS A 220 -25.09 9.65 3.10
C LYS A 220 -24.82 8.97 1.76
N LEU A 221 -24.89 7.65 1.75
CA LEU A 221 -24.70 6.80 0.58
C LEU A 221 -26.05 6.38 0.04
N LEU A 222 -26.22 6.48 -1.28
CA LEU A 222 -27.32 5.85 -2.00
C LEU A 222 -26.77 4.61 -2.71
N ILE A 223 -27.37 3.46 -2.43
CA ILE A 223 -26.96 2.15 -2.93
C ILE A 223 -28.14 1.56 -3.68
N ASP A 224 -27.89 0.98 -4.84
CA ASP A 224 -28.90 0.29 -5.63
C ASP A 224 -29.51 -0.86 -4.80
N GLY A 225 -30.82 -0.87 -4.62
CA GLY A 225 -31.49 -1.89 -3.80
C GLY A 225 -31.57 -3.26 -4.46
N ASN A 226 -31.36 -3.30 -5.78
CA ASN A 226 -31.38 -4.52 -6.56
C ASN A 226 -30.03 -5.18 -6.60
N SER A 227 -28.93 -4.47 -6.90
CA SER A 227 -27.55 -5.00 -6.99
C SER A 227 -26.77 -4.87 -5.69
N GLY A 228 -27.03 -3.84 -4.88
CA GLY A 228 -26.23 -3.52 -3.70
C GLY A 228 -24.96 -2.71 -4.02
N LEU A 229 -24.85 -2.14 -5.21
CA LEU A 229 -23.73 -1.30 -5.63
C LEU A 229 -23.99 0.19 -5.35
N LEU A 230 -22.93 0.92 -5.01
CA LEU A 230 -22.99 2.37 -4.76
C LEU A 230 -23.48 3.12 -6.01
N ARG A 231 -24.34 4.13 -5.83
CA ARG A 231 -24.82 5.04 -6.88
C ARG A 231 -24.38 6.47 -6.67
N SER A 232 -24.42 6.97 -5.43
CA SER A 232 -24.01 8.33 -5.12
C SER A 232 -23.58 8.52 -3.68
N ILE A 233 -22.77 9.54 -3.47
CA ILE A 233 -22.25 9.96 -2.18
C ILE A 233 -22.72 11.39 -1.94
N THR A 234 -23.37 11.62 -0.80
CA THR A 234 -23.78 12.96 -0.34
C THR A 234 -22.95 13.33 0.87
N GLN A 235 -22.22 14.44 0.79
CA GLN A 235 -21.59 15.06 1.96
C GLN A 235 -22.63 15.91 2.71
N LYS A 236 -22.95 15.54 3.95
CA LYS A 236 -24.06 16.15 4.71
C LYS A 236 -23.78 17.60 5.14
N LYS A 237 -22.51 17.96 5.31
CA LYS A 237 -22.10 19.31 5.70
C LYS A 237 -22.38 20.34 4.60
N THR A 238 -22.06 19.99 3.36
CA THR A 238 -22.25 20.85 2.18
C THR A 238 -23.57 20.58 1.45
N ASN A 239 -24.24 19.48 1.78
CA ASN A 239 -25.37 18.91 1.03
C ASN A 239 -25.07 18.68 -0.46
N LYS A 240 -23.78 18.60 -0.81
CA LYS A 240 -23.35 18.32 -2.16
C LYS A 240 -23.47 16.82 -2.43
N VAL A 241 -24.17 16.48 -3.51
CA VAL A 241 -24.27 15.11 -4.04
C VAL A 241 -23.20 14.96 -5.13
N THR A 242 -22.54 13.81 -5.16
CA THR A 242 -21.67 13.36 -6.25
C THR A 242 -22.19 12.02 -6.74
N HIS A 243 -22.50 11.93 -8.02
CA HIS A 243 -22.75 10.64 -8.64
C HIS A 243 -21.44 9.86 -8.66
N CYS A 244 -21.46 8.62 -8.16
CA CYS A 244 -20.30 7.76 -8.10
C CYS A 244 -20.82 6.31 -8.11
N GLY A 245 -21.05 5.80 -9.31
CA GLY A 245 -21.49 4.44 -9.54
C GLY A 245 -20.34 3.46 -9.31
N LEU A 246 -20.57 2.43 -8.50
CA LEU A 246 -19.64 1.30 -8.37
C LEU A 246 -20.01 0.22 -9.37
N GLU A 247 -19.02 -0.32 -10.07
CA GLU A 247 -19.16 -1.36 -11.07
C GLU A 247 -18.10 -2.44 -10.86
N PHE A 248 -18.46 -3.70 -11.15
CA PHE A 248 -17.51 -4.80 -11.30
C PHE A 248 -17.66 -5.40 -12.69
N SER A 249 -16.57 -5.38 -13.44
CA SER A 249 -16.50 -5.85 -14.82
C SER A 249 -15.15 -6.54 -15.04
N ALA A 250 -14.99 -7.20 -16.19
CA ALA A 250 -13.73 -7.86 -16.51
C ALA A 250 -13.28 -7.62 -17.94
N TYR A 251 -11.96 -7.53 -18.14
CA TYR A 251 -11.36 -7.63 -19.45
C TYR A 251 -11.24 -9.10 -19.86
N THR A 252 -11.48 -9.39 -21.14
CA THR A 252 -11.17 -10.70 -21.72
C THR A 252 -9.71 -10.71 -22.15
N SER A 253 -8.91 -11.63 -21.62
CA SER A 253 -7.49 -11.75 -21.96
C SER A 253 -7.28 -12.30 -23.38
N ALA A 254 -6.35 -11.70 -24.14
CA ALA A 254 -5.89 -12.25 -25.40
C ALA A 254 -5.04 -13.51 -25.16
N GLN A 255 -5.45 -14.65 -25.72
CA GLN A 255 -4.75 -15.92 -25.53
C GLN A 255 -3.31 -15.85 -26.04
N PHE A 256 -2.36 -16.46 -25.31
CA PHE A 256 -0.91 -16.46 -25.60
C PHE A 256 -0.23 -15.08 -25.57
N HIS A 257 -0.96 -14.02 -25.22
CA HIS A 257 -0.44 -12.66 -25.19
C HIS A 257 -0.56 -12.05 -23.79
N SER A 258 -1.72 -12.19 -23.14
CA SER A 258 -1.84 -11.88 -21.72
C SER A 258 -1.35 -13.08 -20.89
N GLY A 259 -0.57 -12.79 -19.85
CA GLY A 259 0.03 -13.81 -18.98
C GLY A 259 0.53 -13.16 -17.70
N ALA A 260 1.44 -13.78 -16.97
CA ALA A 260 1.88 -13.27 -15.66
C ALA A 260 2.41 -11.82 -15.67
N TYR A 261 3.07 -11.41 -16.75
CA TYR A 261 3.70 -10.11 -16.90
C TYR A 261 2.84 -9.17 -17.72
N LEU A 262 2.37 -9.65 -18.86
CA LEU A 262 1.66 -8.85 -19.84
C LEU A 262 0.17 -8.76 -19.50
N PHE A 263 -0.38 -7.56 -19.65
CA PHE A 263 -1.81 -7.33 -19.73
C PHE A 263 -2.14 -6.98 -21.18
N MET A 264 -2.96 -7.81 -21.81
CA MET A 264 -3.41 -7.56 -23.18
C MET A 264 -4.85 -8.03 -23.31
N PRO A 265 -5.83 -7.10 -23.25
CA PRO A 265 -7.21 -7.41 -23.59
C PRO A 265 -7.34 -7.89 -25.04
N GLU A 266 -8.34 -8.72 -25.32
CA GLU A 266 -8.63 -9.22 -26.66
C GLU A 266 -8.92 -8.05 -27.62
N PRO A 267 -8.07 -7.81 -28.64
CA PRO A 267 -8.17 -6.61 -29.48
C PRO A 267 -9.36 -6.65 -30.46
N ASN A 268 -9.95 -7.83 -30.70
CA ASN A 268 -10.96 -8.03 -31.73
C ASN A 268 -12.40 -8.13 -31.19
N THR A 269 -12.61 -7.98 -29.88
CA THR A 269 -13.96 -7.95 -29.29
C THR A 269 -14.56 -6.55 -29.41
N ARG A 270 -15.84 -6.46 -29.84
CA ARG A 270 -16.56 -5.18 -29.95
C ARG A 270 -16.59 -4.41 -28.62
N ASP A 271 -16.73 -5.14 -27.52
CA ASP A 271 -16.57 -4.65 -26.16
C ASP A 271 -15.41 -5.43 -25.53
N SER A 272 -14.33 -4.74 -25.17
CA SER A 272 -13.19 -5.34 -24.45
C SER A 272 -13.55 -5.75 -23.02
N GLU A 273 -14.69 -5.25 -22.53
CA GLU A 273 -15.20 -5.41 -21.18
C GLU A 273 -16.45 -6.30 -21.19
N ARG A 274 -16.56 -7.16 -20.19
CA ARG A 274 -17.72 -8.00 -19.94
C ARG A 274 -18.25 -7.73 -18.55
N GLU A 275 -19.56 -7.50 -18.46
CA GLU A 275 -20.27 -7.45 -17.18
C GLU A 275 -20.31 -8.86 -16.57
N ILE A 276 -19.71 -9.01 -15.39
CA ILE A 276 -19.54 -10.33 -14.75
C ILE A 276 -20.65 -10.64 -13.72
N LEU A 277 -21.40 -9.63 -13.30
CA LEU A 277 -22.43 -9.78 -12.26
C LEU A 277 -23.82 -10.09 -12.83
N ASP A 278 -24.10 -9.69 -14.07
CA ASP A 278 -25.39 -9.91 -14.74
C ASP A 278 -25.71 -11.40 -14.93
N ASP A 279 -24.68 -12.23 -15.08
CA ASP A 279 -24.79 -13.69 -15.19
C ASP A 279 -25.07 -14.38 -13.83
N ILE A 280 -25.17 -13.63 -12.72
CA ILE A 280 -25.36 -14.16 -11.36
C ILE A 280 -26.76 -13.83 -10.83
N PRO A 281 -27.79 -14.63 -11.21
CA PRO A 281 -29.13 -14.40 -10.70
C PRO A 281 -29.19 -14.70 -9.20
N ASN A 282 -29.84 -13.80 -8.44
CA ASN A 282 -30.16 -13.95 -7.01
C ASN A 282 -28.99 -13.76 -6.02
N HIS A 283 -28.19 -12.70 -6.17
CA HIS A 283 -27.27 -12.29 -5.11
C HIS A 283 -28.04 -11.94 -3.82
N LYS A 284 -27.37 -12.09 -2.68
CA LYS A 284 -27.97 -11.86 -1.35
C LYS A 284 -27.41 -10.59 -0.75
N ILE A 285 -28.29 -9.71 -0.29
CA ILE A 285 -27.93 -8.48 0.43
C ILE A 285 -28.28 -8.67 1.91
N VAL A 286 -27.32 -8.37 2.78
CA VAL A 286 -27.49 -8.33 4.23
C VAL A 286 -26.96 -6.98 4.71
N ILE A 287 -27.72 -6.30 5.56
CA ILE A 287 -27.30 -5.02 6.17
C ILE A 287 -27.28 -5.21 7.68
N THR A 288 -26.16 -4.85 8.29
CA THR A 288 -26.02 -4.79 9.75
C THR A 288 -25.87 -3.34 10.14
N SER A 289 -26.77 -2.84 10.99
CA SER A 289 -26.73 -1.45 11.47
C SER A 289 -26.65 -1.43 12.98
N GLY A 290 -25.52 -0.94 13.51
CA GLY A 290 -25.26 -0.80 14.93
C GLY A 290 -24.86 0.62 15.30
N PRO A 291 -24.54 0.86 16.59
CA PRO A 291 -24.13 2.18 17.07
C PRO A 291 -22.72 2.59 16.64
N VAL A 292 -21.83 1.64 16.34
CA VAL A 292 -20.43 1.90 15.93
C VAL A 292 -20.31 2.03 14.41
N SER A 293 -20.98 1.15 13.67
CA SER A 293 -20.91 1.08 12.22
C SER A 293 -22.25 0.65 11.60
N SER A 294 -22.41 0.95 10.31
CA SER A 294 -23.42 0.32 9.46
C SER A 294 -22.70 -0.32 8.27
N GLN A 295 -23.01 -1.58 8.01
CA GLN A 295 -22.37 -2.40 7.00
C GLN A 295 -23.42 -3.02 6.08
N LEU A 296 -23.14 -3.03 4.78
CA LEU A 296 -23.88 -3.76 3.75
C LEU A 296 -22.95 -4.80 3.14
N ILE A 297 -23.41 -6.05 3.08
CA ILE A 297 -22.71 -7.17 2.46
C ILE A 297 -23.56 -7.70 1.30
N VAL A 298 -22.95 -7.86 0.15
CA VAL A 298 -23.53 -8.47 -1.05
C VAL A 298 -22.75 -9.72 -1.43
N LEU A 299 -23.47 -10.84 -1.60
CA LEU A 299 -22.92 -12.12 -2.03
C LEU A 299 -23.27 -12.39 -3.48
N TYR A 300 -22.33 -12.16 -4.40
CA TYR A 300 -22.47 -12.44 -5.83
C TYR A 300 -22.00 -13.86 -6.14
N GLY A 301 -22.83 -14.84 -5.74
CA GLY A 301 -22.51 -16.26 -5.88
C GLY A 301 -21.23 -16.61 -5.13
N ASN A 302 -20.33 -17.35 -5.78
CA ASN A 302 -19.02 -17.68 -5.23
C ASN A 302 -17.93 -16.69 -5.67
N LEU A 303 -18.16 -15.89 -6.72
CA LEU A 303 -17.11 -15.10 -7.35
C LEU A 303 -16.66 -13.90 -6.50
N LEU A 304 -17.63 -13.21 -5.89
CA LEU A 304 -17.39 -11.95 -5.21
C LEU A 304 -18.27 -11.81 -3.96
N VAL A 305 -17.66 -11.47 -2.84
CA VAL A 305 -18.33 -10.87 -1.67
C VAL A 305 -17.92 -9.42 -1.60
N HIS A 306 -18.88 -8.51 -1.73
CA HIS A 306 -18.66 -7.08 -1.68
C HIS A 306 -19.25 -6.50 -0.40
N THR A 307 -18.46 -5.73 0.34
CA THR A 307 -18.86 -5.11 1.60
C THR A 307 -18.62 -3.62 1.55
N ILE A 308 -19.62 -2.83 1.99
CA ILE A 308 -19.52 -1.39 2.22
C ILE A 308 -19.79 -1.13 3.70
N THR A 309 -18.85 -0.49 4.39
CA THR A 309 -18.99 -0.08 5.80
C THR A 309 -18.83 1.43 5.93
N ILE A 310 -19.72 2.05 6.71
CA ILE A 310 -19.56 3.41 7.22
C ILE A 310 -19.52 3.40 8.74
N TYR A 311 -18.62 4.20 9.31
CA TYR A 311 -18.47 4.31 10.76
C TYR A 311 -19.22 5.52 11.30
N HIS A 312 -19.91 5.34 12.43
CA HIS A 312 -20.67 6.39 13.11
C HIS A 312 -19.83 7.17 14.12
N VAL A 313 -18.62 6.69 14.38
CA VAL A 313 -17.71 7.19 15.41
C VAL A 313 -16.99 8.45 14.94
N SER A 314 -16.69 9.37 15.85
CA SER A 314 -15.91 10.56 15.50
C SER A 314 -14.48 10.20 15.15
N GLY A 315 -13.89 10.90 14.19
CA GLY A 315 -12.51 10.68 13.74
C GLY A 315 -12.41 10.44 12.24
N PRO A 316 -11.21 10.09 11.74
CA PRO A 316 -10.97 9.88 10.32
C PRO A 316 -11.86 8.79 9.71
N LEU A 317 -12.22 7.77 10.48
CA LEU A 317 -13.04 6.64 10.02
C LEU A 317 -14.42 7.06 9.51
N SER A 318 -15.02 8.13 10.04
CA SER A 318 -16.32 8.60 9.57
C SER A 318 -16.26 9.40 8.27
N GLN A 319 -15.06 9.82 7.84
CA GLN A 319 -14.83 10.60 6.62
C GLN A 319 -14.80 9.73 5.36
N GLY A 320 -14.50 8.44 5.49
CA GLY A 320 -14.36 7.52 4.38
C GLY A 320 -15.44 6.44 4.33
N ILE A 321 -15.50 5.78 3.17
CA ILE A 321 -16.27 4.56 2.97
C ILE A 321 -15.27 3.41 2.96
N TYR A 322 -15.39 2.47 3.90
CA TYR A 322 -14.55 1.30 3.95
C TYR A 322 -15.16 0.21 3.05
N ILE A 323 -14.35 -0.37 2.16
CA ILE A 323 -14.80 -1.36 1.18
C ILE A 323 -13.95 -2.61 1.32
N GLU A 324 -14.60 -3.76 1.34
CA GLU A 324 -13.93 -5.06 1.28
C GLU A 324 -14.48 -5.88 0.11
N ASN A 325 -13.58 -6.44 -0.69
CA ASN A 325 -13.92 -7.31 -1.80
C ASN A 325 -13.21 -8.65 -1.60
N ILE A 326 -13.98 -9.71 -1.37
CA ILE A 326 -13.44 -11.08 -1.38
C ILE A 326 -13.67 -11.66 -2.77
N VAL A 327 -12.59 -11.89 -3.50
CA VAL A 327 -12.62 -12.45 -4.85
C VAL A 327 -12.20 -13.92 -4.81
N ASP A 328 -12.97 -14.78 -5.47
CA ASP A 328 -12.66 -16.21 -5.63
C ASP A 328 -12.99 -16.67 -7.04
N PHE A 329 -11.95 -16.95 -7.83
CA PHE A 329 -12.11 -17.39 -9.21
C PHE A 329 -12.57 -18.86 -9.33
N ASP A 330 -12.75 -19.56 -8.21
CA ASP A 330 -13.12 -20.98 -8.15
C ASP A 330 -12.06 -21.87 -8.83
N ILE A 331 -12.33 -23.16 -8.93
CA ILE A 331 -11.38 -24.13 -9.51
C ILE A 331 -11.23 -23.86 -11.03
N PRO A 332 -10.00 -23.79 -11.57
CA PRO A 332 -9.77 -23.72 -13.01
C PRO A 332 -10.47 -24.88 -13.77
N PRO A 333 -11.00 -24.67 -14.99
CA PRO A 333 -10.81 -23.52 -15.88
C PRO A 333 -11.93 -22.47 -15.79
N LYS A 334 -12.72 -22.45 -14.70
CA LYS A 334 -13.76 -21.42 -14.51
C LYS A 334 -13.12 -20.02 -14.49
N ASN A 335 -13.80 -19.00 -15.01
CA ASN A 335 -13.27 -17.64 -15.13
C ASN A 335 -11.90 -17.57 -15.85
N ARG A 336 -11.67 -18.43 -16.84
CA ARG A 336 -10.46 -18.36 -17.69
C ARG A 336 -10.44 -17.09 -18.54
N GLU A 337 -9.24 -16.62 -18.87
CA GLU A 337 -9.01 -15.41 -19.69
C GLU A 337 -9.80 -14.21 -19.18
N THR A 338 -9.86 -14.05 -17.86
CA THR A 338 -10.67 -13.04 -17.18
C THR A 338 -9.78 -12.20 -16.28
N GLU A 339 -9.84 -10.88 -16.46
CA GLU A 339 -9.13 -9.91 -15.62
C GLU A 339 -10.16 -9.00 -14.95
N LEU A 340 -10.52 -9.34 -13.71
CA LEU A 340 -11.60 -8.73 -12.95
C LEU A 340 -11.15 -7.40 -12.36
N PHE A 341 -11.95 -6.36 -12.52
CA PHE A 341 -11.70 -5.04 -11.94
C PHE A 341 -12.93 -4.46 -11.23
N MET A 342 -12.66 -3.50 -10.35
CA MET A 342 -13.63 -2.64 -9.70
C MET A 342 -13.47 -1.22 -10.25
N ARG A 343 -14.57 -0.57 -10.64
CA ARG A 343 -14.56 0.78 -11.19
C ARG A 343 -15.51 1.70 -10.43
N PHE A 344 -15.04 2.91 -10.16
CA PHE A 344 -15.85 4.04 -9.73
C PHE A 344 -16.10 4.95 -10.93
N ASN A 345 -17.37 5.12 -11.31
CA ASN A 345 -17.81 6.02 -12.36
C ASN A 345 -18.44 7.25 -11.72
N SER A 346 -17.66 8.32 -11.63
CA SER A 346 -18.07 9.57 -10.97
C SER A 346 -18.40 10.68 -11.95
N ASP A 347 -19.10 11.71 -11.48
CA ASP A 347 -19.35 12.94 -12.23
C ASP A 347 -18.19 13.97 -12.15
N LEU A 348 -17.02 13.57 -11.61
CA LEU A 348 -15.84 14.43 -11.54
C LEU A 348 -15.21 14.61 -12.93
N MET A 349 -14.91 15.85 -13.29
CA MET A 349 -14.30 16.19 -14.57
C MET A 349 -12.78 16.30 -14.45
N ASN A 350 -12.08 15.16 -14.48
CA ASN A 350 -10.62 15.06 -14.37
C ASN A 350 -9.87 15.27 -15.71
N GLY A 351 -10.36 16.17 -16.56
CA GLY A 351 -9.71 16.57 -17.81
C GLY A 351 -10.07 15.76 -19.06
N GLU A 352 -9.66 16.28 -20.21
CA GLU A 352 -9.83 15.73 -21.56
C GLU A 352 -8.53 15.95 -22.35
N PRO A 353 -7.63 14.97 -22.49
CA PRO A 353 -7.76 13.58 -22.02
C PRO A 353 -7.75 13.46 -20.47
N PRO A 354 -8.38 12.43 -19.90
CA PRO A 354 -8.45 12.24 -18.47
C PRO A 354 -7.06 12.06 -17.83
N GLU A 355 -6.91 12.65 -16.64
CA GLU A 355 -5.73 12.52 -15.81
C GLU A 355 -6.05 11.97 -14.42
N PHE A 356 -5.10 11.26 -13.83
CA PHE A 356 -5.21 10.76 -12.46
C PHE A 356 -3.83 10.71 -11.81
N TYR A 357 -3.79 10.44 -10.52
CA TYR A 357 -2.57 10.45 -9.74
C TYR A 357 -2.41 9.09 -9.07
N THR A 358 -1.24 8.48 -9.24
CA THR A 358 -0.90 7.18 -8.63
C THR A 358 0.30 7.33 -7.72
N ASP A 359 0.36 6.59 -6.62
CA ASP A 359 1.55 6.58 -5.78
C ASP A 359 2.73 5.88 -6.47
N LEU A 360 3.94 6.26 -6.06
CA LEU A 360 5.19 5.57 -6.34
C LEU A 360 5.70 4.98 -5.03
N ASN A 361 5.46 3.68 -4.85
CA ASN A 361 5.91 2.91 -3.69
C ASN A 361 5.43 3.50 -2.34
N GLY A 362 4.27 4.15 -2.31
CA GLY A 362 3.74 4.82 -1.12
C GLY A 362 4.53 6.06 -0.66
N LEU A 363 5.46 6.57 -1.46
CA LEU A 363 6.32 7.71 -1.07
C LEU A 363 5.87 9.04 -1.66
N SER A 364 5.48 9.05 -2.94
CA SER A 364 5.12 10.27 -3.66
C SER A 364 4.04 9.98 -4.69
N MET A 365 3.32 11.02 -5.11
CA MET A 365 2.29 10.90 -6.15
C MET A 365 2.83 11.34 -7.50
N GLN A 366 2.49 10.59 -8.54
CA GLN A 366 2.86 10.89 -9.93
C GLN A 366 1.59 11.14 -10.75
N ARG A 367 1.55 12.27 -11.47
CA ARG A 367 0.48 12.60 -12.41
C ARG A 367 0.59 11.70 -13.65
N ARG A 368 -0.54 11.11 -14.04
CA ARG A 368 -0.73 10.25 -15.20
C ARG A 368 -1.76 10.90 -16.11
N VAL A 369 -1.46 10.98 -17.40
CA VAL A 369 -2.37 11.53 -18.41
C VAL A 369 -2.60 10.43 -19.43
N LYS A 370 -3.88 10.17 -19.75
CA LYS A 370 -4.23 9.15 -20.74
C LYS A 370 -3.56 9.46 -22.08
N VAL A 371 -2.99 8.43 -22.69
CA VAL A 371 -2.43 8.46 -24.03
C VAL A 371 -3.31 7.63 -24.94
N GLU A 372 -4.10 8.25 -25.82
CA GLU A 372 -5.09 7.54 -26.65
C GLU A 372 -4.49 6.57 -27.66
N ARG A 373 -3.29 6.86 -28.17
CA ARG A 373 -2.61 6.01 -29.17
C ARG A 373 -2.10 4.68 -28.62
N ILE A 374 -2.11 4.51 -27.29
CA ILE A 374 -1.78 3.25 -26.62
C ILE A 374 -3.07 2.82 -25.91
N ASN A 375 -3.45 1.55 -26.05
CA ASN A 375 -4.70 1.05 -25.50
C ASN A 375 -4.69 1.06 -23.96
N ILE A 376 -5.72 0.47 -23.34
CA ILE A 376 -5.87 0.43 -21.88
C ILE A 376 -4.65 -0.19 -21.17
N GLU A 377 -4.01 -1.21 -21.75
CA GLU A 377 -2.84 -1.87 -21.18
C GLU A 377 -1.63 -0.93 -21.00
N GLY A 378 -1.48 0.07 -21.87
CA GLY A 378 -0.44 1.09 -21.77
C GLY A 378 -0.79 2.25 -20.83
N ASN A 379 -2.05 2.32 -20.38
CA ASN A 379 -2.58 3.33 -19.47
C ASN A 379 -2.89 2.79 -18.07
N TYR A 380 -2.57 1.52 -17.80
CA TYR A 380 -2.62 0.91 -16.46
C TYR A 380 -1.32 1.19 -15.70
N PHE A 381 -1.40 1.76 -14.51
CA PHE A 381 -0.25 2.11 -13.68
C PHE A 381 -0.27 1.36 -12.34
N PRO A 382 0.90 1.08 -11.74
CA PRO A 382 0.95 0.45 -10.43
C PRO A 382 0.51 1.45 -9.36
N ILE A 383 -0.26 0.97 -8.40
CA ILE A 383 -0.60 1.65 -7.15
C ILE A 383 -0.24 0.72 -6.00
N THR A 384 0.30 1.25 -4.92
CA THR A 384 0.69 0.46 -3.74
C THR A 384 0.05 0.94 -2.45
N THR A 385 -0.44 2.18 -2.43
CA THR A 385 -1.16 2.76 -1.29
C THR A 385 -2.38 3.59 -1.71
N SER A 386 -2.34 4.24 -2.88
CA SER A 386 -3.43 5.14 -3.28
C SER A 386 -3.43 5.57 -4.75
N ALA A 387 -4.62 5.82 -5.27
CA ALA A 387 -4.83 6.62 -6.48
C ALA A 387 -5.96 7.64 -6.28
N PHE A 388 -5.93 8.74 -7.03
CA PHE A 388 -7.05 9.68 -7.03
C PHE A 388 -7.27 10.36 -8.37
N ILE A 389 -8.54 10.72 -8.59
CA ILE A 389 -8.99 11.66 -9.63
C ILE A 389 -9.56 12.90 -8.95
N GLN A 390 -9.54 14.03 -9.66
CA GLN A 390 -10.00 15.30 -9.10
C GLN A 390 -10.41 16.27 -10.20
N ASP A 391 -11.28 17.19 -9.85
CA ASP A 391 -11.59 18.40 -10.60
C ASP A 391 -11.27 19.63 -9.71
N PRO A 392 -11.58 20.88 -10.11
CA PRO A 392 -11.28 22.05 -9.28
C PRO A 392 -12.04 22.12 -7.94
N GLU A 393 -13.12 21.35 -7.76
CA GLU A 393 -13.96 21.40 -6.58
C GLU A 393 -13.80 20.18 -5.67
N ARG A 394 -13.55 19.00 -6.23
CA ARG A 394 -13.59 17.74 -5.48
C ARG A 394 -12.51 16.76 -5.89
N ARG A 395 -12.17 15.87 -4.97
CA ARG A 395 -11.28 14.74 -5.16
C ARG A 395 -11.96 13.45 -4.75
N LEU A 396 -11.82 12.43 -5.58
CA LEU A 396 -12.11 11.03 -5.24
C LEU A 396 -10.80 10.27 -5.08
N THR A 397 -10.49 9.86 -3.85
CA THR A 397 -9.28 9.09 -3.52
C THR A 397 -9.65 7.66 -3.16
N LEU A 398 -9.00 6.69 -3.81
CA LEU A 398 -9.03 5.28 -3.46
C LEU A 398 -7.72 4.92 -2.76
N LEU A 399 -7.81 4.41 -1.53
CA LEU A 399 -6.68 3.85 -0.78
C LEU A 399 -6.72 2.33 -0.88
N VAL A 400 -5.56 1.70 -1.07
CA VAL A 400 -5.41 0.25 -1.25
C VAL A 400 -4.51 -0.34 -0.16
N ASN A 401 -4.73 -1.62 0.18
CA ASN A 401 -3.92 -2.35 1.16
C ASN A 401 -2.80 -3.22 0.54
N HIS A 402 -2.66 -3.20 -0.79
CA HIS A 402 -1.64 -3.97 -1.52
C HIS A 402 -1.40 -3.38 -2.91
N ALA A 403 -0.36 -3.89 -3.59
CA ALA A 403 -0.04 -3.47 -4.95
C ALA A 403 -1.10 -3.96 -5.95
N GLN A 404 -1.60 -3.05 -6.80
CA GLN A 404 -2.60 -3.34 -7.85
C GLN A 404 -2.32 -2.49 -9.09
N GLY A 405 -2.86 -2.90 -10.24
CA GLY A 405 -2.96 -2.07 -11.43
C GLY A 405 -4.20 -1.17 -11.38
N ALA A 406 -4.07 0.10 -11.75
CA ALA A 406 -5.16 1.07 -11.80
C ALA A 406 -5.09 1.96 -13.04
N ALA A 407 -6.25 2.46 -13.47
CA ALA A 407 -6.36 3.35 -14.62
C ALA A 407 -7.48 4.38 -14.44
N ALA A 408 -7.40 5.46 -15.23
CA ALA A 408 -8.49 6.41 -15.46
C ALA A 408 -8.73 6.52 -16.97
N TRP A 409 -9.54 5.61 -17.51
CA TRP A 409 -9.72 5.46 -18.95
C TRP A 409 -10.65 6.50 -19.58
N GLN A 410 -11.67 6.93 -18.85
CA GLN A 410 -12.63 7.96 -19.25
C GLN A 410 -12.72 9.03 -18.15
N PRO A 411 -13.22 10.23 -18.47
CA PRO A 411 -13.52 11.24 -17.47
C PRO A 411 -14.40 10.67 -16.36
N GLY A 412 -14.05 10.99 -15.11
CA GLY A 412 -14.76 10.53 -13.92
C GLY A 412 -14.49 9.07 -13.52
N TRP A 413 -13.76 8.30 -14.33
CA TRP A 413 -13.48 6.89 -14.05
C TRP A 413 -12.20 6.72 -13.25
N LEU A 414 -12.28 5.90 -12.21
CA LEU A 414 -11.14 5.37 -11.49
C LEU A 414 -11.36 3.87 -11.29
N GLU A 415 -10.51 3.04 -11.88
CA GLU A 415 -10.60 1.59 -11.78
C GLU A 415 -9.34 0.96 -11.20
N VAL A 416 -9.53 -0.19 -10.57
CA VAL A 416 -8.46 -1.03 -10.01
C VAL A 416 -8.75 -2.50 -10.33
N MET A 417 -7.74 -3.21 -10.85
CA MET A 417 -7.85 -4.63 -11.13
C MET A 417 -7.69 -5.43 -9.84
N LEU A 418 -8.63 -6.36 -9.59
CA LEU A 418 -8.74 -7.14 -8.36
C LEU A 418 -7.99 -8.47 -8.44
N ASP A 419 -8.20 -9.24 -9.51
CA ASP A 419 -7.53 -10.52 -9.76
C ASP A 419 -7.63 -10.87 -11.25
N ARG A 420 -6.80 -11.81 -11.71
CA ARG A 420 -6.71 -12.22 -13.11
C ARG A 420 -6.35 -13.68 -13.28
N ARG A 421 -6.92 -14.33 -14.29
CA ARG A 421 -6.65 -15.74 -14.65
C ARG A 421 -6.44 -15.87 -16.14
N THR A 422 -5.26 -16.35 -16.53
CA THR A 422 -4.86 -16.62 -17.90
C THR A 422 -4.39 -18.08 -17.98
N LEU A 423 -4.83 -18.85 -18.97
CA LEU A 423 -4.42 -20.26 -19.10
C LEU A 423 -3.07 -20.40 -19.80
N TYR A 424 -2.68 -19.39 -20.57
CA TYR A 424 -1.51 -19.41 -21.43
C TYR A 424 -0.38 -18.54 -20.88
N ASP A 425 0.85 -18.94 -21.22
CA ASP A 425 2.07 -18.17 -20.98
C ASP A 425 2.15 -16.99 -21.97
N ASP A 426 2.77 -15.89 -21.52
CA ASP A 426 3.00 -14.68 -22.31
C ASP A 426 4.40 -14.63 -22.95
N ALA A 427 5.09 -15.77 -23.02
CA ALA A 427 6.40 -15.94 -23.63
C ALA A 427 7.51 -15.05 -23.04
N ARG A 428 7.43 -14.73 -21.74
CA ARG A 428 8.51 -14.03 -20.98
C ARG A 428 9.38 -14.94 -20.12
N GLY A 429 9.27 -16.25 -20.33
CA GLY A 429 10.18 -17.24 -19.75
C GLY A 429 9.64 -17.98 -18.53
N MET A 430 8.42 -17.65 -18.07
CA MET A 430 7.79 -18.38 -16.96
C MET A 430 7.28 -19.76 -17.39
N GLY A 431 6.75 -19.87 -18.61
CA GLY A 431 6.35 -21.15 -19.22
C GLY A 431 5.01 -21.69 -18.71
N GLU A 432 4.20 -20.86 -18.05
CA GLU A 432 2.87 -21.22 -17.55
C GLU A 432 1.89 -20.02 -17.60
N GLY A 433 0.59 -20.29 -17.54
CA GLY A 433 -0.41 -19.26 -17.27
C GLY A 433 -0.63 -19.01 -15.78
N ILE A 434 -1.51 -18.08 -15.42
CA ILE A 434 -1.95 -17.85 -14.04
C ILE A 434 -3.25 -18.62 -13.77
N VAL A 435 -3.13 -19.79 -13.15
CA VAL A 435 -4.26 -20.68 -12.79
C VAL A 435 -4.32 -21.02 -11.30
N ASP A 436 -3.41 -20.48 -10.50
CA ASP A 436 -3.27 -20.76 -9.07
C ASP A 436 -3.91 -19.69 -8.17
N ASN A 437 -4.95 -19.00 -8.69
CA ASN A 437 -5.70 -18.00 -7.92
C ASN A 437 -6.18 -18.57 -6.59
N LYS A 438 -6.15 -17.72 -5.56
CA LYS A 438 -6.64 -18.02 -4.22
C LYS A 438 -7.74 -17.03 -3.85
N ARG A 439 -8.68 -17.47 -3.02
CA ARG A 439 -9.66 -16.57 -2.39
C ARG A 439 -8.93 -15.42 -1.68
N THR A 440 -9.15 -14.20 -2.14
CA THR A 440 -8.36 -13.02 -1.76
C THR A 440 -9.27 -11.92 -1.22
N LEU A 441 -8.95 -11.38 -0.03
CA LEU A 441 -9.67 -10.26 0.60
C LEU A 441 -8.93 -8.95 0.34
N CYS A 442 -9.44 -8.16 -0.59
CA CYS A 442 -8.94 -6.83 -0.90
C CYS A 442 -9.66 -5.77 -0.03
N LYS A 443 -8.91 -4.85 0.57
CA LYS A 443 -9.44 -3.83 1.50
C LYS A 443 -9.12 -2.42 1.00
N TYR A 444 -10.10 -1.53 1.10
CA TYR A 444 -10.01 -0.18 0.56
C TYR A 444 -10.65 0.86 1.47
N TRP A 445 -10.19 2.10 1.32
CA TRP A 445 -10.97 3.28 1.69
C TRP A 445 -11.26 4.11 0.45
N LEU A 446 -12.51 4.54 0.30
CA LEU A 446 -12.91 5.55 -0.66
C LEU A 446 -13.18 6.87 0.06
N LEU A 447 -12.53 7.94 -0.38
CA LEU A 447 -12.67 9.28 0.17
C LEU A 447 -13.17 10.23 -0.91
N LEU A 448 -14.17 11.04 -0.56
CA LEU A 448 -14.65 12.15 -1.38
C LEU A 448 -14.44 13.45 -0.60
N GLU A 449 -13.52 14.29 -1.07
CA GLU A 449 -13.05 15.47 -0.36
C GLU A 449 -13.25 16.74 -1.19
N ASP A 450 -13.60 17.85 -0.54
CA ASP A 450 -13.69 19.16 -1.18
C ASP A 450 -12.30 19.81 -1.32
N ILE A 451 -12.11 20.59 -2.38
CA ILE A 451 -10.91 21.36 -2.69
C ILE A 451 -11.19 22.85 -2.53
N SER A 452 -10.37 23.55 -1.74
CA SER A 452 -10.55 24.96 -1.40
C SER A 452 -9.67 25.94 -2.19
N SER A 453 -8.87 25.47 -3.16
CA SER A 453 -7.89 26.29 -3.89
C SER A 453 -7.95 26.08 -5.40
N VAL A 454 -7.69 27.15 -6.15
CA VAL A 454 -7.73 27.18 -7.61
C VAL A 454 -6.44 26.68 -8.26
N ASP A 455 -5.29 26.66 -7.55
CA ASP A 455 -3.98 26.30 -8.15
C ASP A 455 -3.71 24.78 -8.16
N PRO A 456 -3.71 24.12 -9.33
CA PRO A 456 -3.48 22.67 -9.46
C PRO A 456 -2.12 22.16 -9.01
N SER A 457 -1.13 23.05 -8.93
CA SER A 457 0.20 22.66 -8.44
C SER A 457 0.22 22.42 -6.92
N LEU A 458 -0.75 22.95 -6.18
CA LEU A 458 -0.78 22.90 -4.71
C LEU A 458 -1.46 21.65 -4.14
N TYR A 459 -2.09 20.84 -4.99
CA TYR A 459 -2.86 19.67 -4.55
C TYR A 459 -2.46 18.38 -5.28
N GLN A 460 -1.17 18.13 -5.51
CA GLN A 460 -0.71 16.84 -6.07
C GLN A 460 -0.51 15.74 -5.00
N SER A 461 -0.42 16.14 -3.73
CA SER A 461 -0.26 15.20 -2.60
C SER A 461 -1.62 14.74 -2.06
N PRO A 462 -1.67 13.59 -1.36
CA PRO A 462 -2.88 13.15 -0.63
C PRO A 462 -3.28 14.17 0.45
N SER A 463 -4.52 14.11 0.94
CA SER A 463 -4.91 14.87 2.13
C SER A 463 -4.31 14.25 3.39
N LEU A 464 -4.34 14.99 4.51
CA LEU A 464 -3.88 14.45 5.80
C LEU A 464 -4.77 13.28 6.28
N VAL A 465 -6.08 13.34 5.98
CA VAL A 465 -7.04 12.27 6.29
C VAL A 465 -6.74 11.02 5.47
N ALA A 466 -6.45 11.18 4.17
CA ALA A 466 -6.05 10.09 3.29
C ALA A 466 -4.77 9.40 3.78
N ASN A 467 -3.75 10.17 4.18
CA ASN A 467 -2.52 9.61 4.76
C ASN A 467 -2.81 8.82 6.05
N GLN A 468 -3.66 9.34 6.94
CA GLN A 468 -3.98 8.65 8.19
C GLN A 468 -4.76 7.35 7.97
N LEU A 469 -5.75 7.35 7.08
CA LEU A 469 -6.51 6.15 6.73
C LEU A 469 -5.65 5.13 5.99
N SER A 470 -4.77 5.57 5.10
CA SER A 470 -3.81 4.70 4.39
C SER A 470 -2.85 4.03 5.38
N ASN A 471 -2.33 4.79 6.35
CA ASN A 471 -1.49 4.24 7.41
C ASN A 471 -2.25 3.23 8.29
N GLY A 472 -3.51 3.51 8.64
CA GLY A 472 -4.34 2.58 9.42
C GLY A 472 -4.73 1.31 8.64
N LEU A 473 -4.87 1.42 7.32
CA LEU A 473 -5.17 0.30 6.43
C LEU A 473 -3.96 -0.63 6.25
N ASN A 474 -2.77 -0.06 6.06
CA ASN A 474 -1.54 -0.82 5.79
C ASN A 474 -0.80 -1.24 7.07
N TYR A 475 -1.04 -0.55 8.19
CA TYR A 475 -0.41 -0.84 9.48
C TYR A 475 -1.45 -0.85 10.62
N PRO A 476 -2.39 -1.82 10.62
CA PRO A 476 -3.42 -1.90 11.63
C PRO A 476 -2.84 -2.16 13.03
N PRO A 477 -3.57 -1.82 14.10
CA PRO A 477 -3.18 -2.16 15.46
C PRO A 477 -3.04 -3.68 15.66
N ASN A 478 -1.97 -4.09 16.36
CA ASN A 478 -1.82 -5.48 16.79
C ASN A 478 -2.75 -5.78 17.95
N ILE A 479 -3.49 -6.89 17.86
CA ILE A 479 -4.42 -7.35 18.90
C ILE A 479 -3.82 -8.58 19.55
N PHE A 480 -3.67 -8.54 20.87
CA PHE A 480 -3.24 -9.68 21.68
C PHE A 480 -4.37 -10.08 22.61
N ILE A 481 -4.71 -11.38 22.61
CA ILE A 481 -5.78 -11.91 23.45
C ILE A 481 -5.13 -12.70 24.60
N LEU A 482 -5.47 -12.33 25.83
CA LEU A 482 -5.08 -13.06 27.03
C LEU A 482 -6.33 -13.73 27.60
N GLU A 483 -6.35 -15.06 27.67
CA GLU A 483 -7.45 -15.79 28.28
C GLU A 483 -7.33 -15.82 29.81
N SER A 484 -8.44 -15.60 30.51
CA SER A 484 -8.50 -15.57 31.98
C SER A 484 -8.23 -16.93 32.65
N SER A 485 -8.24 -18.02 31.87
CA SER A 485 -7.85 -19.37 32.29
C SER A 485 -6.34 -19.49 32.55
N ASP A 486 -5.53 -18.57 32.01
CA ASP A 486 -4.08 -18.57 32.14
C ASP A 486 -3.67 -18.04 33.52
N THR A 487 -3.50 -18.96 34.47
CA THR A 487 -3.17 -18.65 35.89
C THR A 487 -1.80 -17.98 36.10
N SER A 488 -1.01 -17.82 35.04
CA SER A 488 0.36 -17.29 35.09
C SER A 488 0.41 -15.76 35.24
N ILE A 489 -0.60 -15.03 34.78
CA ILE A 489 -0.68 -13.56 34.86
C ILE A 489 -1.99 -13.16 35.56
N LYS A 490 -1.89 -12.59 36.76
CA LYS A 490 -3.08 -12.07 37.43
C LYS A 490 -3.48 -10.70 36.85
N GLN A 491 -4.78 -10.46 36.68
CA GLN A 491 -5.31 -9.23 36.06
C GLN A 491 -4.90 -7.94 36.79
N ASP A 492 -4.68 -8.01 38.11
CA ASP A 492 -4.19 -6.91 38.96
C ASP A 492 -2.73 -6.52 38.68
N GLN A 493 -1.98 -7.34 37.94
CA GLN A 493 -0.59 -7.06 37.53
C GLN A 493 -0.50 -6.35 36.17
N LEU A 494 -1.59 -6.28 35.40
CA LEU A 494 -1.62 -5.62 34.11
C LEU A 494 -1.77 -4.11 34.27
N ARG A 495 -0.92 -3.35 33.57
CA ARG A 495 -1.09 -1.90 33.45
C ARG A 495 -2.22 -1.60 32.47
N SER A 496 -3.03 -0.58 32.76
CA SER A 496 -4.10 -0.12 31.85
C SER A 496 -3.55 0.38 30.50
N GLY A 497 -2.33 0.91 30.49
CA GLY A 497 -1.62 1.27 29.27
C GLY A 497 -0.12 1.49 29.48
N VAL A 498 0.62 1.43 28.38
CA VAL A 498 2.06 1.71 28.30
C VAL A 498 2.27 2.70 27.17
N PHE A 499 2.87 3.86 27.47
CA PHE A 499 3.21 4.88 26.49
C PHE A 499 4.73 4.98 26.39
N LEU A 500 5.28 4.83 25.20
CA LEU A 500 6.73 4.80 25.02
C LEU A 500 7.35 6.16 24.82
N LEU A 501 6.59 7.11 24.25
CA LEU A 501 6.98 8.50 24.12
C LEU A 501 6.20 9.37 25.11
N SER A 502 6.85 10.41 25.62
CA SER A 502 6.20 11.41 26.48
C SER A 502 5.20 12.31 25.73
N LYS A 503 5.29 12.34 24.39
CA LYS A 503 4.40 13.07 23.48
C LYS A 503 4.18 12.26 22.20
N PRO A 504 3.01 12.34 21.56
CA PRO A 504 2.77 11.70 20.27
C PRO A 504 3.67 12.29 19.18
N LEU A 505 3.87 11.54 18.10
CA LEU A 505 4.47 12.06 16.88
C LEU A 505 3.52 13.08 16.22
N PRO A 506 4.03 14.10 15.51
CA PRO A 506 3.22 14.91 14.62
C PRO A 506 2.48 14.05 13.59
N CYS A 507 1.26 14.42 13.20
CA CYS A 507 0.43 13.56 12.34
C CYS A 507 0.95 13.36 10.92
N ASP A 508 1.82 14.25 10.46
CA ASP A 508 2.51 14.16 9.18
C ASP A 508 3.81 13.33 9.28
N VAL A 509 4.11 12.75 10.45
CA VAL A 509 5.30 11.92 10.67
C VAL A 509 4.87 10.47 10.92
N HIS A 510 5.26 9.60 10.00
CA HIS A 510 5.05 8.16 10.10
C HIS A 510 6.34 7.47 10.58
N LEU A 511 6.21 6.61 11.60
CA LEU A 511 7.30 5.75 12.04
C LEU A 511 7.36 4.52 11.14
N MET A 512 8.23 4.52 10.13
CA MET A 512 8.37 3.39 9.21
C MET A 512 8.89 2.15 9.95
N ASN A 513 9.88 2.31 10.84
CA ASN A 513 10.39 1.20 11.63
C ASN A 513 11.17 1.68 12.87
N PHE A 514 11.28 0.82 13.88
CA PHE A 514 12.20 0.99 15.00
C PHE A 514 12.74 -0.38 15.45
N ARG A 515 14.00 -0.68 15.11
CA ARG A 515 14.59 -2.02 15.29
C ARG A 515 15.87 -2.00 16.08
N THR A 516 16.12 -3.04 16.86
CA THR A 516 17.38 -3.22 17.60
C THR A 516 18.46 -3.71 16.63
N LEU A 517 19.65 -3.11 16.71
CA LEU A 517 20.79 -3.53 15.91
C LEU A 517 21.51 -4.69 16.59
N ALA A 518 22.14 -5.57 15.80
CA ALA A 518 23.03 -6.60 16.30
C ALA A 518 24.28 -5.99 16.96
N ASP A 519 24.84 -6.68 17.94
CA ASP A 519 26.14 -6.34 18.52
C ASP A 519 27.25 -6.47 17.48
N GLN A 520 28.21 -5.54 17.50
CA GLN A 520 29.30 -5.50 16.52
C GLN A 520 30.29 -6.67 16.67
N THR A 521 30.48 -7.17 17.89
CA THR A 521 31.40 -8.27 18.18
C THR A 521 30.67 -9.60 18.14
N PHE A 522 29.46 -9.65 18.71
CA PHE A 522 28.66 -10.87 18.78
C PHE A 522 27.34 -10.68 18.01
N MET A 523 27.39 -10.77 16.67
CA MET A 523 26.25 -10.49 15.79
C MET A 523 24.97 -11.30 16.07
N GLN A 524 25.06 -12.39 16.83
CA GLN A 524 23.92 -13.20 17.27
C GLN A 524 23.15 -12.56 18.45
N PHE A 525 23.72 -11.54 19.10
CA PHE A 525 23.16 -10.89 20.27
C PHE A 525 22.72 -9.45 19.95
N PRO A 526 21.67 -8.96 20.61
CA PRO A 526 21.23 -7.58 20.39
C PRO A 526 22.18 -6.58 21.05
N SER A 527 22.47 -5.47 20.36
CA SER A 527 23.19 -4.32 20.93
C SER A 527 22.28 -3.45 21.81
N SER A 528 22.84 -2.43 22.46
CA SER A 528 22.06 -1.36 23.12
C SER A 528 21.62 -0.25 22.15
N SER A 529 21.95 -0.39 20.87
CA SER A 529 21.62 0.57 19.81
C SER A 529 20.41 0.11 19.01
N SER A 530 19.59 1.05 18.59
CA SER A 530 18.38 0.80 17.82
C SER A 530 18.21 1.84 16.72
N LEU A 531 17.85 1.37 15.53
CA LEU A 531 17.70 2.19 14.35
C LEU A 531 16.22 2.55 14.16
N MET A 532 15.93 3.84 14.16
CA MET A 532 14.59 4.40 13.94
C MET A 532 14.53 5.04 12.56
N LEU A 533 13.58 4.61 11.73
CA LEU A 533 13.31 5.16 10.41
C LEU A 533 11.98 5.91 10.43
N LEU A 534 12.01 7.18 10.00
CA LEU A 534 10.88 8.09 9.99
C LEU A 534 10.66 8.60 8.57
N GLN A 535 9.39 8.72 8.18
CA GLN A 535 8.97 9.40 6.96
C GLN A 535 8.12 10.60 7.37
N ARG A 536 8.35 11.76 6.75
CA ARG A 536 7.39 12.87 6.86
C ARG A 536 6.51 12.89 5.62
N GLN A 537 5.28 12.43 5.75
CA GLN A 537 4.32 12.35 4.66
C GLN A 537 3.85 13.76 4.28
N GLY A 538 4.13 14.18 3.04
CA GLY A 538 3.58 15.41 2.50
C GLY A 538 2.07 15.28 2.29
N PHE A 539 1.35 16.37 2.48
CA PHE A 539 -0.10 16.40 2.26
C PHE A 539 -0.53 17.74 1.67
N ALA A 540 -1.67 17.73 0.98
CA ALA A 540 -2.30 18.91 0.40
C ALA A 540 -3.18 19.61 1.46
N CYS A 541 -2.79 20.81 1.89
CA CYS A 541 -3.50 21.55 2.94
C CYS A 541 -4.89 22.08 2.52
N ASN A 542 -5.14 22.12 1.22
CA ASN A 542 -6.34 22.66 0.57
C ASN A 542 -7.36 21.58 0.19
N VAL A 543 -7.09 20.31 0.47
CA VAL A 543 -7.97 19.18 0.19
C VAL A 543 -8.51 18.66 1.52
N GLY A 544 -9.83 18.57 1.66
CA GLY A 544 -10.47 18.20 2.93
C GLY A 544 -10.18 19.20 4.06
N SER A 545 -9.89 20.47 3.72
CA SER A 545 -9.48 21.51 4.68
C SER A 545 -10.56 21.87 5.70
N ASP A 546 -11.78 21.41 5.47
CA ASP A 546 -12.94 21.69 6.29
C ASP A 546 -13.09 20.71 7.47
N TYR A 547 -12.27 19.65 7.50
CA TYR A 547 -12.17 18.68 8.58
C TYR A 547 -10.79 18.76 9.26
N SER A 548 -10.78 18.79 10.59
CA SER A 548 -9.57 18.65 11.39
C SER A 548 -9.60 17.33 12.15
N ILE A 549 -8.51 16.58 12.06
CA ILE A 549 -8.37 15.32 12.79
C ILE A 549 -8.30 15.64 14.29
N PRO A 550 -9.19 15.07 15.12
CA PRO A 550 -9.14 15.27 16.57
C PRO A 550 -7.80 14.81 17.15
N LYS A 551 -7.27 15.56 18.13
CA LYS A 551 -6.00 15.25 18.83
C LYS A 551 -4.79 15.11 17.89
N CYS A 552 -4.90 15.67 16.70
CA CYS A 552 -3.81 15.75 15.75
C CYS A 552 -3.06 17.07 15.89
N SER A 553 -1.79 17.01 16.29
CA SER A 553 -0.92 18.17 16.33
C SER A 553 0.09 18.14 15.19
N LEU A 554 0.08 19.18 14.36
CA LEU A 554 1.13 19.44 13.39
C LEU A 554 2.21 20.34 14.01
N ASN A 555 3.44 20.22 13.53
CA ASN A 555 4.46 21.20 13.85
C ASN A 555 4.26 22.42 12.95
N THR A 556 3.80 23.54 13.53
CA THR A 556 3.11 24.66 12.87
C THR A 556 3.95 25.45 11.85
N ASN A 557 5.20 25.07 11.59
CA ASN A 557 6.02 25.73 10.58
C ASN A 557 7.08 24.78 9.97
N PRO A 558 6.67 23.86 9.07
CA PRO A 558 7.58 22.88 8.45
C PRO A 558 8.74 23.53 7.68
N LYS A 559 8.52 24.72 7.12
CA LYS A 559 9.53 25.43 6.32
C LYS A 559 10.66 26.08 7.15
N SER A 560 10.42 26.39 8.43
CA SER A 560 11.43 27.04 9.28
C SER A 560 12.00 26.10 10.36
N ASN A 561 11.22 25.11 10.82
CA ASN A 561 11.70 24.10 11.76
C ASN A 561 11.05 22.72 11.51
N PRO A 562 11.57 21.94 10.54
CA PRO A 562 11.00 20.65 10.12
C PRO A 562 11.25 19.50 11.11
N SER A 563 11.13 19.73 12.42
CA SER A 563 11.34 18.68 13.42
C SER A 563 10.30 17.56 13.31
N ALA A 564 10.78 16.31 13.34
CA ALA A 564 9.98 15.09 13.35
C ALA A 564 9.34 14.78 14.72
N PHE A 565 9.74 15.51 15.77
CA PHE A 565 9.21 15.36 17.12
C PHE A 565 8.79 16.71 17.69
N HIS A 566 7.80 16.70 18.59
CA HIS A 566 7.51 17.89 19.40
C HIS A 566 8.66 18.21 20.35
N SER A 567 8.79 19.49 20.74
CA SER A 567 9.82 19.91 21.69
C SER A 567 9.71 19.16 23.03
N LYS A 568 10.86 18.76 23.58
CA LYS A 568 10.99 17.98 24.83
C LYS A 568 10.31 16.59 24.79
N THR A 569 10.18 15.99 23.61
CA THR A 569 9.79 14.57 23.51
C THR A 569 10.92 13.68 24.04
N LEU A 570 10.58 12.74 24.90
CA LEU A 570 11.50 11.80 25.56
C LEU A 570 10.90 10.39 25.50
N PHE A 571 11.74 9.36 25.65
CA PHE A 571 11.24 8.02 25.91
C PHE A 571 10.84 7.90 27.39
N ASN A 572 9.64 7.40 27.66
CA ASN A 572 9.22 7.09 29.02
C ASN A 572 9.94 5.84 29.50
N ASP A 573 10.36 5.84 30.76
CA ASP A 573 11.02 4.70 31.41
C ASP A 573 12.32 4.21 30.73
N LEU A 574 12.90 4.89 29.73
CA LEU A 574 14.17 4.53 29.08
C LEU A 574 15.17 5.69 29.12
N HIS A 575 16.46 5.40 29.29
CA HIS A 575 17.52 6.40 29.26
C HIS A 575 18.28 6.32 27.92
N VAL A 576 18.31 7.43 27.18
CA VAL A 576 19.03 7.56 25.91
C VAL A 576 20.43 8.09 26.20
N SER A 577 21.46 7.34 25.82
CA SER A 577 22.86 7.77 25.96
C SER A 577 23.32 8.64 24.80
N SER A 578 22.91 8.32 23.58
CA SER A 578 23.28 9.09 22.38
C SER A 578 22.27 8.88 21.25
N ILE A 579 22.19 9.88 20.37
CA ILE A 579 21.36 9.85 19.17
C ILE A 579 22.23 10.31 18.00
N ARG A 580 22.32 9.50 16.95
CA ARG A 580 23.12 9.82 15.76
C ARG A 580 22.28 9.70 14.51
N LYS A 581 22.32 10.71 13.65
CA LYS A 581 21.76 10.61 12.30
C LYS A 581 22.62 9.66 11.47
N THR A 582 21.99 8.89 10.60
CA THR A 582 22.68 7.92 9.74
C THR A 582 22.14 7.97 8.31
N SER A 583 22.84 7.29 7.39
CA SER A 583 22.24 6.86 6.11
C SER A 583 20.97 6.04 6.35
N LEU A 584 20.12 5.91 5.33
CA LEU A 584 18.87 5.14 5.41
C LEU A 584 19.09 3.68 5.86
N THR A 585 20.22 3.10 5.48
CA THR A 585 20.63 1.74 5.87
C THR A 585 21.22 1.63 7.27
N GLY A 586 21.51 2.75 7.94
CA GLY A 586 22.21 2.78 9.23
C GLY A 586 23.72 2.51 9.16
N LEU A 587 24.27 2.23 7.98
CA LEU A 587 25.68 1.82 7.81
C LEU A 587 26.67 2.98 7.92
N ARG A 588 26.26 4.20 7.56
CA ARG A 588 27.09 5.40 7.65
C ARG A 588 26.53 6.33 8.70
N SER A 589 27.32 6.62 9.73
CA SER A 589 26.98 7.66 10.70
C SER A 589 27.24 9.05 10.12
N GLU A 590 26.36 9.99 10.44
CA GLU A 590 26.46 11.41 10.10
C GLU A 590 26.75 12.22 11.37
N GLU A 591 25.82 13.07 11.77
CA GLU A 591 25.93 13.97 12.92
C GLU A 591 25.33 13.35 14.20
N GLU A 592 25.93 13.67 15.34
CA GLU A 592 25.37 13.37 16.65
C GLU A 592 24.47 14.53 17.11
N ILE A 593 23.29 14.19 17.62
CA ILE A 593 22.29 15.14 18.10
C ILE A 593 21.97 14.84 19.57
N THR A 594 21.55 15.87 20.31
CA THR A 594 21.32 15.78 21.76
C THR A 594 19.87 15.41 22.07
N TYR A 595 18.91 15.87 21.29
CA TYR A 595 17.49 15.70 21.56
C TYR A 595 16.71 15.23 20.32
N LEU A 596 15.67 14.42 20.52
CA LEU A 596 14.83 13.89 19.44
C LEU A 596 14.23 15.01 18.55
N HIS A 597 13.85 16.15 19.13
CA HIS A 597 13.29 17.28 18.38
C HIS A 597 14.30 18.01 17.48
N GLN A 598 15.57 17.58 17.44
CA GLN A 598 16.56 18.05 16.48
C GLN A 598 16.57 17.21 15.19
N VAL A 599 15.86 16.08 15.16
CA VAL A 599 15.68 15.27 13.94
C VAL A 599 14.80 16.05 12.97
N LYS A 600 15.41 16.55 11.89
CA LYS A 600 14.75 17.35 10.85
C LYS A 600 14.41 16.50 9.63
N ILE A 601 13.17 16.57 9.18
CA ILE A 601 12.66 15.86 8.00
C ILE A 601 11.73 16.81 7.23
N ASN A 602 12.03 17.10 5.97
CA ASN A 602 11.14 17.91 5.13
C ASN A 602 9.96 17.06 4.65
N PRO A 603 8.85 17.68 4.20
CA PRO A 603 7.75 16.93 3.59
C PRO A 603 8.24 16.06 2.42
N ASN A 604 7.79 14.81 2.38
CA ASN A 604 8.18 13.74 1.45
C ASN A 604 9.63 13.24 1.58
N ASP A 605 10.35 13.61 2.64
CA ASP A 605 11.68 13.05 2.95
C ASP A 605 11.59 11.93 4.00
N LEU A 606 12.66 11.13 4.05
CA LEU A 606 12.92 10.14 5.10
C LEU A 606 14.17 10.52 5.89
N ALA A 607 14.21 10.10 7.16
CA ALA A 607 15.42 10.16 7.95
C ALA A 607 15.56 8.93 8.84
N THR A 608 16.81 8.58 9.11
CA THR A 608 17.16 7.47 10.00
C THR A 608 18.05 7.97 11.13
N VAL A 609 17.74 7.53 12.34
CA VAL A 609 18.52 7.83 13.54
C VAL A 609 18.85 6.55 14.30
N ASN A 610 20.11 6.41 14.69
CA ASN A 610 20.56 5.40 15.62
C ASN A 610 20.49 5.97 17.04
N ILE A 611 19.71 5.31 17.90
CA ILE A 611 19.47 5.68 19.29
C ILE A 611 20.14 4.61 20.15
N THR A 612 21.07 5.02 21.00
CA THR A 612 21.73 4.11 21.96
C THR A 612 21.14 4.33 23.34
N PHE A 613 20.78 3.24 24.00
CA PHE A 613 20.23 3.22 25.35
C PHE A 613 21.30 2.86 26.38
N SER A 614 21.15 3.38 27.59
CA SER A 614 21.97 2.98 28.74
C SER A 614 21.10 2.35 29.83
N TYR A 615 21.75 1.55 30.67
CA TYR A 615 21.14 0.80 31.78
C TYR A 615 21.07 1.61 33.06
#